data_AF-A0A1I4I7X7-F1
#
_entry.id   AF-A0A1I4I7X7-F1
#
_cell.length_a   1.000
_cell.length_b   1.000
_cell.length_c   1.000
_cell.angle_alpha   90.00
_cell.angle_beta   90.00
_cell.angle_gamma   90.00
#
_symmetry.space_group_name_H-M   'P 1'
#
loop_
_entity.id
_entity.type
_entity.pdbx_description
1 polymer ?
#
loop_
_entity_poly.entity_id
_entity_poly.type
_entity_poly.pdbx_seq_one_letter_code
_entity_poly.pdbx_strand_id
1 'polypeptide(L)'
;MKSVIRRKQIKNRSKKLLAAVAGAAVMSSAMLPGLPVAKVFAASNETNQTPEIDQTSKSKSWSNPYKMDPVRTVKENAYTYGFNPFRDKFSILDQSANKATVEVRTSGQTFKVNLVKTRNQGWEITAIRGIGNSKYPATYTPASFFTHRPITGPVVVNPNATQTLYQTNDFREWTWYNNTYPADMTFGALVQDPRLRGTNLVPEDIINQMKNVDFSHQIVVYTHLGTVDSTGYGIGIEKITQSGNDLTVTVRTKSPRLSESVTTTKGYDYIAMERSLFDTRRPIRVTFINQNNTMLTNYNVTLNQ
;
A
#
# COMPACT_ATOMS: atom_id res chain seq x y z
N MET A 1 32.71 66.70 17.24
CA MET A 1 32.60 65.25 17.47
C MET A 1 31.27 64.97 18.15
N LYS A 2 30.49 64.02 17.61
CA LYS A 2 29.02 63.95 17.73
C LYS A 2 28.53 63.19 18.98
N SER A 3 27.30 63.54 19.34
CA SER A 3 26.62 63.47 20.63
C SER A 3 26.01 62.13 21.06
N VAL A 4 25.80 62.05 22.37
CA VAL A 4 25.10 61.01 23.15
C VAL A 4 23.56 61.21 23.11
N ILE A 5 22.79 60.15 23.45
CA ILE A 5 21.51 60.12 24.21
C ILE A 5 20.18 59.73 23.49
N ARG A 6 19.62 58.62 24.02
CA ARG A 6 18.21 58.17 24.26
C ARG A 6 17.16 58.16 23.14
N ARG A 7 16.54 56.97 22.96
CA ARG A 7 15.19 56.80 22.39
C ARG A 7 14.13 56.66 23.49
N LYS A 8 12.99 57.32 23.24
CA LYS A 8 11.82 57.55 24.11
C LYS A 8 10.92 56.31 24.29
N GLN A 9 10.34 56.18 25.49
CA GLN A 9 9.12 55.41 25.75
C GLN A 9 7.87 56.22 25.36
N ILE A 10 6.84 55.55 24.83
CA ILE A 10 5.45 56.04 24.82
C ILE A 10 4.54 54.89 25.28
N LYS A 11 3.87 55.10 26.42
CA LYS A 11 2.72 54.34 26.93
C LYS A 11 1.45 54.96 26.34
N ASN A 12 0.44 54.14 26.02
CA ASN A 12 -0.97 54.56 26.14
C ASN A 12 -1.91 53.37 26.36
N ARG A 13 -3.01 53.66 27.06
CA ARG A 13 -3.85 52.74 27.85
C ARG A 13 -5.06 52.17 27.09
N SER A 14 -5.50 51.05 27.64
CA SER A 14 -6.75 50.28 27.51
C SER A 14 -8.07 51.03 27.25
N LYS A 15 -8.98 50.37 26.51
CA LYS A 15 -10.44 50.43 26.71
C LYS A 15 -11.04 49.02 26.65
N LYS A 16 -11.79 48.68 27.69
CA LYS A 16 -12.67 47.50 27.79
C LYS A 16 -13.99 47.81 27.08
N LEU A 17 -14.55 46.86 26.35
CA LEU A 17 -15.98 46.79 26.05
C LEU A 17 -16.43 45.34 26.21
N LEU A 18 -17.35 45.14 27.15
CA LEU A 18 -18.21 43.96 27.27
C LEU A 18 -19.46 44.22 26.44
N ALA A 19 -19.92 43.21 25.71
CA ALA A 19 -21.33 43.05 25.36
C ALA A 19 -21.61 41.55 25.24
N ALA A 20 -22.71 41.14 25.86
CA ALA A 20 -23.16 39.76 25.96
C ALA A 20 -24.41 39.54 25.09
N VAL A 21 -24.72 38.25 24.87
CA VAL A 21 -26.02 37.66 24.48
C VAL A 21 -26.48 37.85 23.02
N ALA A 22 -26.60 36.75 22.29
CA ALA A 22 -27.87 36.17 21.83
C ALA A 22 -27.62 34.95 20.93
N GLY A 23 -28.55 34.00 20.95
CA GLY A 23 -28.38 32.64 20.44
C GLY A 23 -28.56 32.44 18.93
N ALA A 24 -28.18 31.22 18.55
CA ALA A 24 -28.71 30.35 17.49
C ALA A 24 -28.95 30.90 16.08
N ALA A 25 -28.28 30.29 15.09
CA ALA A 25 -28.94 29.56 14.01
C ALA A 25 -27.93 28.70 13.23
N VAL A 26 -28.38 27.49 12.88
CA VAL A 26 -27.74 26.54 11.96
C VAL A 26 -27.90 27.04 10.53
N MET A 27 -26.83 27.02 9.73
CA MET A 27 -26.95 26.83 8.29
C MET A 27 -25.79 25.98 7.77
N SER A 28 -26.09 24.69 7.55
CA SER A 28 -25.37 23.88 6.57
C SER A 28 -25.43 24.59 5.22
N SER A 29 -24.28 24.89 4.64
CA SER A 29 -24.16 25.07 3.19
C SER A 29 -22.93 24.32 2.72
N ALA A 30 -23.20 23.19 2.07
CA ALA A 30 -22.23 22.52 1.25
C ALA A 30 -21.96 23.43 0.04
N MET A 31 -20.75 23.96 -0.08
CA MET A 31 -20.25 24.55 -1.32
C MET A 31 -19.26 23.57 -1.94
N LEU A 32 -19.73 22.88 -2.97
CA LEU A 32 -18.92 22.11 -3.92
C LEU A 32 -18.06 23.10 -4.74
N PRO A 33 -16.73 22.99 -4.73
CA PRO A 33 -15.90 23.68 -5.71
C PRO A 33 -16.17 23.10 -7.10
N GLY A 34 -16.54 23.99 -8.03
CA GLY A 34 -16.95 23.68 -9.38
C GLY A 34 -15.90 22.95 -10.20
N LEU A 35 -16.40 21.98 -10.98
CA LEU A 35 -15.69 21.35 -12.08
C LEU A 35 -15.60 22.32 -13.27
N PRO A 36 -14.45 22.48 -13.93
CA PRO A 36 -14.39 23.20 -15.20
C PRO A 36 -15.07 22.41 -16.32
N VAL A 37 -15.89 23.13 -17.09
CA VAL A 37 -16.58 22.70 -18.30
C VAL A 37 -15.57 22.32 -19.38
N ALA A 38 -15.55 21.06 -19.80
CA ALA A 38 -14.86 20.64 -21.01
C ALA A 38 -15.69 21.05 -22.24
N LYS A 39 -15.10 21.89 -23.09
CA LYS A 39 -15.57 22.14 -24.46
C LYS A 39 -15.38 20.88 -25.29
N VAL A 40 -16.46 20.34 -25.86
CA VAL A 40 -16.41 19.36 -26.95
C VAL A 40 -16.80 20.08 -28.23
N PHE A 41 -15.88 20.10 -29.18
CA PHE A 41 -16.14 20.51 -30.56
C PHE A 41 -16.93 19.39 -31.26
N ALA A 42 -18.04 19.76 -31.89
CA ALA A 42 -18.74 18.92 -32.85
C ALA A 42 -17.96 18.87 -34.17
N ALA A 43 -17.93 17.70 -34.81
CA ALA A 43 -17.70 17.58 -36.24
C ALA A 43 -18.59 16.45 -36.78
N SER A 44 -19.16 16.74 -37.95
CA SER A 44 -20.37 16.19 -38.56
C SER A 44 -20.23 14.77 -39.15
N ASN A 45 -21.37 14.08 -39.21
CA ASN A 45 -21.64 12.91 -40.03
C ASN A 45 -21.42 13.19 -41.52
N GLU A 46 -20.93 12.21 -42.28
CA GLU A 46 -21.63 11.71 -43.47
C GLU A 46 -21.07 10.35 -43.96
N THR A 47 -22.01 9.55 -44.43
CA THR A 47 -22.01 8.18 -44.97
C THR A 47 -21.24 8.00 -46.28
N ASN A 48 -20.65 6.81 -46.52
CA ASN A 48 -21.16 5.83 -47.50
C ASN A 48 -20.21 4.64 -47.80
N GLN A 49 -20.81 3.44 -47.74
CA GLN A 49 -20.71 2.29 -48.65
C GLN A 49 -19.42 1.45 -48.79
N THR A 50 -19.62 0.17 -48.47
CA THR A 50 -18.86 -1.04 -48.81
C THR A 50 -18.65 -1.22 -50.32
N PRO A 51 -17.61 -1.97 -50.73
CA PRO A 51 -17.90 -3.31 -51.25
C PRO A 51 -16.98 -4.42 -50.72
N GLU A 52 -17.60 -5.59 -50.63
CA GLU A 52 -17.11 -6.91 -50.26
C GLU A 52 -16.17 -7.50 -51.32
N ILE A 53 -14.96 -7.95 -50.94
CA ILE A 53 -14.24 -9.05 -51.60
C ILE A 53 -13.46 -9.88 -50.57
N ASP A 54 -13.92 -11.12 -50.42
CA ASP A 54 -13.26 -12.43 -50.27
C ASP A 54 -11.86 -12.64 -49.64
N GLN A 55 -11.72 -13.83 -49.08
CA GLN A 55 -10.84 -14.30 -48.02
C GLN A 55 -9.37 -14.52 -48.41
N THR A 56 -8.57 -14.69 -47.36
CA THR A 56 -7.21 -15.29 -47.28
C THR A 56 -6.02 -14.36 -47.37
N SER A 57 -5.65 -13.75 -46.24
CA SER A 57 -4.25 -13.66 -45.82
C SER A 57 -4.13 -13.35 -44.33
N LYS A 58 -3.33 -14.14 -43.62
CA LYS A 58 -2.98 -13.96 -42.21
C LYS A 58 -2.33 -12.58 -42.01
N SER A 59 -3.12 -11.57 -41.66
CA SER A 59 -2.57 -10.30 -41.18
C SER A 59 -2.26 -10.46 -39.70
N LYS A 60 -0.95 -10.37 -39.40
CA LYS A 60 -0.41 -10.22 -38.06
C LYS A 60 -1.03 -8.94 -37.49
N SER A 61 -2.10 -9.07 -36.70
CA SER A 61 -2.73 -7.94 -36.03
C SER A 61 -1.76 -7.41 -34.98
N TRP A 62 -1.15 -6.27 -35.27
CA TRP A 62 -0.43 -5.49 -34.28
C TRP A 62 -1.48 -4.93 -33.33
N SER A 63 -1.60 -5.57 -32.17
CA SER A 63 -2.57 -5.23 -31.14
C SER A 63 -2.33 -3.81 -30.62
N ASN A 64 -3.45 -3.07 -30.52
CA ASN A 64 -3.54 -1.74 -29.96
C ASN A 64 -2.85 -1.68 -28.57
N PRO A 65 -1.80 -0.86 -28.36
CA PRO A 65 -0.93 -0.91 -27.17
C PRO A 65 -1.61 -0.54 -25.84
N TYR A 66 -2.89 -0.13 -25.86
CA TYR A 66 -3.64 0.33 -24.69
C TYR A 66 -4.69 -0.65 -24.14
N LYS A 67 -4.88 -1.83 -24.74
CA LYS A 67 -5.63 -2.93 -24.11
C LYS A 67 -4.65 -3.89 -23.45
N MET A 68 -4.37 -3.69 -22.15
CA MET A 68 -3.58 -4.67 -21.40
C MET A 68 -4.32 -6.01 -21.39
N ASP A 69 -3.64 -7.06 -21.84
CA ASP A 69 -4.07 -8.46 -21.76
C ASP A 69 -4.00 -8.93 -20.29
N PRO A 70 -4.98 -9.68 -19.75
CA PRO A 70 -4.93 -10.20 -18.38
C PRO A 70 -3.61 -10.89 -18.04
N VAL A 71 -3.03 -11.68 -18.96
CA VAL A 71 -1.76 -12.37 -18.71
C VAL A 71 -0.63 -11.37 -18.53
N ARG A 72 -0.59 -10.33 -19.37
CA ARG A 72 0.38 -9.24 -19.25
C ARG A 72 0.23 -8.51 -17.93
N THR A 73 -1.00 -8.19 -17.49
CA THR A 73 -1.25 -7.55 -16.18
C THR A 73 -0.68 -8.40 -15.03
N VAL A 74 -0.89 -9.73 -15.06
CA VAL A 74 -0.32 -10.63 -14.04
C VAL A 74 1.20 -10.67 -14.10
N LYS A 75 1.81 -10.68 -15.29
CA LYS A 75 3.27 -10.65 -15.44
C LYS A 75 3.89 -9.35 -14.93
N GLU A 76 3.29 -8.21 -15.26
CA GLU A 76 3.76 -6.89 -14.81
C GLU A 76 3.68 -6.74 -13.29
N ASN A 77 2.74 -7.44 -12.64
CA ASN A 77 2.59 -7.49 -11.19
C ASN A 77 3.12 -8.79 -10.56
N ALA A 78 3.86 -9.63 -11.30
CA ALA A 78 4.19 -10.99 -10.85
C ALA A 78 4.95 -11.00 -9.52
N TYR A 79 5.97 -10.15 -9.40
CA TYR A 79 6.77 -10.07 -8.19
C TYR A 79 5.96 -9.65 -6.96
N THR A 80 4.98 -8.76 -7.14
CA THR A 80 4.06 -8.31 -6.08
C THR A 80 3.32 -9.47 -5.43
N TYR A 81 3.08 -10.55 -6.18
CA TYR A 81 2.35 -11.73 -5.70
C TYR A 81 3.25 -12.94 -5.46
N GLY A 82 4.57 -12.74 -5.39
CA GLY A 82 5.54 -13.82 -5.18
C GLY A 82 5.83 -14.68 -6.41
N PHE A 83 5.38 -14.27 -7.60
CA PHE A 83 5.68 -14.93 -8.85
C PHE A 83 6.91 -14.32 -9.53
N ASN A 84 7.55 -15.10 -10.39
CA ASN A 84 8.67 -14.68 -11.21
C ASN A 84 8.27 -14.65 -12.70
N PRO A 85 8.16 -13.47 -13.34
CA PRO A 85 7.70 -13.34 -14.72
C PRO A 85 8.63 -13.99 -15.76
N PHE A 86 9.87 -14.32 -15.38
CA PHE A 86 10.87 -14.94 -16.25
C PHE A 86 11.02 -16.45 -16.05
N ARG A 87 10.65 -16.97 -14.88
CA ARG A 87 10.79 -18.39 -14.53
C ARG A 87 9.46 -19.14 -14.51
N ASP A 88 8.39 -18.45 -14.14
CA ASP A 88 7.07 -19.05 -13.98
C ASP A 88 6.31 -19.06 -15.31
N LYS A 89 5.35 -19.99 -15.40
CA LYS A 89 4.50 -20.10 -16.60
C LYS A 89 3.15 -19.43 -16.33
N PHE A 90 2.75 -18.54 -17.22
CA PHE A 90 1.51 -17.79 -17.15
C PHE A 90 0.66 -18.11 -18.37
N SER A 91 -0.58 -18.51 -18.17
CA SER A 91 -1.52 -18.81 -19.26
C SER A 91 -2.92 -18.33 -18.90
N ILE A 92 -3.66 -17.85 -19.89
CA ILE A 92 -5.08 -17.56 -19.69
C ILE A 92 -5.83 -18.88 -19.47
N LEU A 93 -6.61 -18.97 -18.40
CA LEU A 93 -7.47 -20.11 -18.12
C LEU A 93 -8.91 -19.83 -18.56
N ASP A 94 -9.39 -18.62 -18.26
CA ASP A 94 -10.73 -18.16 -18.64
C ASP A 94 -10.73 -16.64 -18.84
N GLN A 95 -11.51 -16.15 -19.79
CA GLN A 95 -11.67 -14.73 -20.05
C GLN A 95 -13.07 -14.42 -20.57
N SER A 96 -13.73 -13.49 -19.90
CA SER A 96 -15.00 -12.89 -20.30
C SER A 96 -14.84 -11.37 -20.51
N ALA A 97 -15.94 -10.68 -20.81
CA ALA A 97 -15.92 -9.24 -20.99
C ALA A 97 -15.38 -8.47 -19.77
N ASN A 98 -15.69 -8.94 -18.55
CA ASN A 98 -15.44 -8.21 -17.29
C ASN A 98 -14.62 -8.98 -16.26
N LYS A 99 -14.32 -10.27 -16.50
CA LYS A 99 -13.54 -11.13 -15.59
C LYS A 99 -12.54 -11.95 -16.37
N ALA A 100 -11.40 -12.22 -15.77
CA ALA A 100 -10.42 -13.16 -16.30
C ALA A 100 -9.82 -14.00 -15.17
N THR A 101 -9.39 -15.21 -15.50
CA THR A 101 -8.59 -16.05 -14.64
C THR A 101 -7.31 -16.41 -15.38
N VAL A 102 -6.16 -16.01 -14.82
CA VAL A 102 -4.85 -16.40 -15.31
C VAL A 102 -4.34 -17.54 -14.43
N GLU A 103 -3.90 -18.62 -15.05
CA GLU A 103 -3.18 -19.68 -14.36
C GLU A 103 -1.69 -19.32 -14.28
N VAL A 104 -1.09 -19.50 -13.11
CA VAL A 104 0.35 -19.36 -12.87
C VAL A 104 0.89 -20.68 -12.32
N ARG A 105 1.92 -21.25 -12.97
CA ARG A 105 2.63 -22.45 -12.49
C ARG A 105 4.03 -22.05 -12.05
N THR A 106 4.34 -22.31 -10.78
CA THR A 106 5.64 -22.02 -10.17
C THR A 106 6.00 -23.12 -9.16
N SER A 107 7.25 -23.59 -9.18
CA SER A 107 7.80 -24.50 -8.15
C SER A 107 6.94 -25.74 -7.82
N GLY A 108 6.25 -26.28 -8.83
CA GLY A 108 5.35 -27.46 -8.68
C GLY A 108 3.97 -27.15 -8.09
N GLN A 109 3.63 -25.88 -7.88
CA GLN A 109 2.32 -25.41 -7.44
C GLN A 109 1.62 -24.65 -8.58
N THR A 110 0.29 -24.76 -8.64
CA THR A 110 -0.54 -24.06 -9.61
C THR A 110 -1.42 -23.06 -8.88
N PHE A 111 -1.54 -21.85 -9.43
CA PHE A 111 -2.36 -20.77 -8.90
C PHE A 111 -3.36 -20.29 -9.95
N LYS A 112 -4.55 -19.90 -9.49
CA LYS A 112 -5.54 -19.14 -10.27
C LYS A 112 -5.55 -17.70 -9.77
N VAL A 113 -5.14 -16.78 -10.63
CA VAL A 113 -5.15 -15.34 -10.39
C VAL A 113 -6.41 -14.76 -11.00
N ASN A 114 -7.28 -14.20 -10.17
CA ASN A 114 -8.55 -13.63 -10.60
C ASN A 114 -8.38 -12.16 -10.91
N LEU A 115 -8.90 -11.72 -12.05
CA LEU A 115 -8.91 -10.33 -12.47
C LEU A 115 -10.33 -9.86 -12.76
N VAL A 116 -10.58 -8.59 -12.46
CA VAL A 116 -11.78 -7.87 -12.88
C VAL A 116 -11.39 -6.71 -13.78
N LYS A 117 -12.25 -6.39 -14.74
CA LYS A 117 -12.01 -5.28 -15.65
C LYS A 117 -12.35 -3.95 -14.97
N THR A 118 -11.48 -2.97 -15.11
CA THR A 118 -11.66 -1.63 -14.55
C THR A 118 -12.45 -0.74 -15.50
N ARG A 119 -12.98 0.38 -14.99
CA ARG A 119 -13.69 1.40 -15.80
C ARG A 119 -12.83 1.96 -16.94
N ASN A 120 -11.51 1.98 -16.76
CA ASN A 120 -10.53 2.44 -17.75
C ASN A 120 -10.12 1.32 -18.74
N GLN A 121 -10.90 0.24 -18.83
CA GLN A 121 -10.66 -0.93 -19.69
C GLN A 121 -9.38 -1.73 -19.38
N GLY A 122 -8.69 -1.43 -18.27
CA GLY A 122 -7.58 -2.23 -17.75
C GLY A 122 -8.05 -3.42 -16.92
N TRP A 123 -7.11 -4.20 -16.40
CA TRP A 123 -7.40 -5.32 -15.48
C TRP A 123 -6.84 -5.04 -14.10
N GLU A 124 -7.60 -5.42 -13.08
CA GLU A 124 -7.21 -5.37 -11.68
C GLU A 124 -7.21 -6.79 -11.11
N ILE A 125 -6.10 -7.18 -10.48
CA ILE A 125 -5.98 -8.48 -9.82
C ILE A 125 -6.68 -8.40 -8.47
N THR A 126 -7.54 -9.37 -8.18
CA THR A 126 -8.45 -9.35 -7.01
C THR A 126 -8.17 -10.46 -6.01
N ALA A 127 -7.68 -11.61 -6.47
CA ALA A 127 -7.34 -12.73 -5.60
C ALA A 127 -6.34 -13.68 -6.27
N ILE A 128 -5.53 -14.34 -5.45
CA ILE A 128 -4.56 -15.35 -5.82
C ILE A 128 -4.96 -16.63 -5.10
N ARG A 129 -5.28 -17.68 -5.85
CA ARG A 129 -5.80 -18.94 -5.31
C ARG A 129 -4.85 -20.09 -5.63
N GLY A 130 -4.21 -20.68 -4.63
CA GLY A 130 -3.44 -21.90 -4.78
C GLY A 130 -4.38 -23.09 -5.02
N ILE A 131 -4.11 -23.88 -6.05
CA ILE A 131 -4.80 -25.16 -6.28
C ILE A 131 -4.11 -26.20 -5.40
N GLY A 132 -4.88 -26.83 -4.51
CA GLY A 132 -4.37 -27.86 -3.63
C GLY A 132 -3.94 -29.13 -4.39
N ASN A 133 -2.87 -29.76 -3.92
CA ASN A 133 -2.39 -31.07 -4.36
C ASN A 133 -1.79 -31.84 -3.16
N SER A 134 -1.17 -33.00 -3.40
CA SER A 134 -0.60 -33.83 -2.33
C SER A 134 0.52 -33.15 -1.52
N LYS A 135 1.15 -32.10 -2.07
CA LYS A 135 2.25 -31.36 -1.44
C LYS A 135 1.83 -29.99 -0.88
N TYR A 136 0.82 -29.35 -1.48
CA TYR A 136 0.40 -27.99 -1.15
C TYR A 136 -1.11 -27.94 -0.90
N PRO A 137 -1.60 -27.32 0.18
CA PRO A 137 -3.04 -27.13 0.38
C PRO A 137 -3.64 -26.12 -0.61
N ALA A 138 -4.97 -26.14 -0.77
CA ALA A 138 -5.68 -25.10 -1.53
C ALA A 138 -5.71 -23.80 -0.74
N THR A 139 -5.60 -22.66 -1.43
CA THR A 139 -5.38 -21.36 -0.77
C THR A 139 -6.21 -20.24 -1.40
N TYR A 140 -6.48 -19.20 -0.63
CA TYR A 140 -7.14 -17.97 -1.10
C TYR A 140 -6.48 -16.76 -0.44
N THR A 141 -5.85 -15.91 -1.25
CA THR A 141 -5.22 -14.68 -0.80
C THR A 141 -5.81 -13.49 -1.56
N PRO A 142 -6.54 -12.58 -0.91
CA PRO A 142 -6.98 -11.34 -1.53
C PRO A 142 -5.78 -10.56 -2.08
N ALA A 143 -5.92 -9.98 -3.28
CA ALA A 143 -4.87 -9.14 -3.86
C ALA A 143 -4.62 -7.86 -3.05
N SER A 144 -5.61 -7.43 -2.25
CA SER A 144 -5.49 -6.29 -1.34
C SER A 144 -4.35 -6.45 -0.34
N PHE A 145 -4.00 -7.69 0.03
CA PHE A 145 -2.90 -8.01 0.94
C PHE A 145 -1.51 -7.67 0.39
N PHE A 146 -1.41 -7.35 -0.90
CA PHE A 146 -0.18 -7.01 -1.61
C PHE A 146 -0.24 -5.59 -2.21
N THR A 147 -1.17 -4.75 -1.76
CA THR A 147 -1.32 -3.39 -2.29
C THR A 147 -0.15 -2.51 -1.88
N HIS A 148 0.83 -2.38 -2.78
CA HIS A 148 1.88 -1.39 -2.69
C HIS A 148 1.41 -0.07 -3.27
N ARG A 149 0.98 0.84 -2.40
CA ARG A 149 0.90 2.27 -2.73
C ARG A 149 1.83 3.01 -1.78
N PRO A 150 2.85 3.72 -2.29
CA PRO A 150 3.64 4.59 -1.44
C PRO A 150 2.69 5.58 -0.77
N ILE A 151 2.81 5.74 0.55
CA ILE A 151 2.05 6.78 1.24
C ILE A 151 2.61 8.13 0.79
N THR A 152 1.77 8.94 0.15
CA THR A 152 2.06 10.31 -0.23
C THR A 152 1.22 11.26 0.62
N GLY A 153 1.80 12.38 1.06
CA GLY A 153 1.10 13.34 1.90
C GLY A 153 1.92 14.59 2.20
N PRO A 154 1.27 15.68 2.67
CA PRO A 154 1.98 16.87 3.13
C PRO A 154 2.79 16.57 4.40
N VAL A 155 3.91 17.28 4.57
CA VAL A 155 4.78 17.20 5.75
C VAL A 155 3.98 17.52 7.02
N VAL A 156 4.05 16.67 8.04
CA VAL A 156 3.50 17.02 9.36
C VAL A 156 4.49 17.89 10.11
N VAL A 157 4.18 19.18 10.14
CA VAL A 157 4.99 20.19 10.83
C VAL A 157 4.57 20.34 12.30
N ASN A 158 3.41 19.81 12.71
CA ASN A 158 2.90 19.96 14.08
C ASN A 158 3.19 18.71 14.95
N PRO A 159 4.07 18.79 15.97
CA PRO A 159 4.42 17.68 16.84
C PRO A 159 3.28 17.18 17.74
N ASN A 160 2.22 17.98 17.91
CA ASN A 160 1.05 17.67 18.75
C ASN A 160 -0.15 17.18 17.93
N ALA A 161 -0.04 17.11 16.60
CA ALA A 161 -1.08 16.58 15.74
C ALA A 161 -0.71 15.17 15.30
N THR A 162 -1.58 14.21 15.58
CA THR A 162 -1.47 12.85 15.05
C THR A 162 -2.19 12.78 13.70
N GLN A 163 -1.49 12.30 12.67
CA GLN A 163 -2.11 11.95 11.38
C GLN A 163 -2.09 10.43 11.17
N THR A 164 -3.12 9.91 10.51
CA THR A 164 -3.12 8.55 10.00
C THR A 164 -2.50 8.56 8.60
N LEU A 165 -1.33 7.93 8.47
CA LEU A 165 -0.63 7.76 7.20
C LEU A 165 -1.22 6.59 6.39
N TYR A 166 -1.53 5.50 7.08
CA TYR A 166 -2.07 4.28 6.49
C TYR A 166 -3.06 3.64 7.43
N GLN A 167 -4.12 3.06 6.87
CA GLN A 167 -5.03 2.21 7.60
C GLN A 167 -5.70 1.22 6.64
N THR A 168 -5.86 -0.02 7.07
CA THR A 168 -6.65 -1.04 6.39
C THR A 168 -7.58 -1.76 7.37
N ASN A 169 -8.66 -2.32 6.86
CA ASN A 169 -9.58 -3.19 7.61
C ASN A 169 -9.41 -4.66 7.24
N ASP A 170 -8.42 -4.99 6.41
CA ASP A 170 -8.18 -6.34 5.88
C ASP A 170 -7.86 -7.37 6.98
N PHE A 171 -7.32 -6.90 8.11
CA PHE A 171 -6.88 -7.73 9.22
C PHE A 171 -7.80 -7.63 10.45
N ARG A 172 -8.98 -7.00 10.33
CA ARG A 172 -9.84 -6.70 11.49
C ARG A 172 -10.30 -7.94 12.27
N GLU A 173 -10.45 -9.07 11.57
CA GLU A 173 -10.88 -10.35 12.15
C GLU A 173 -9.71 -11.20 12.66
N TRP A 174 -8.46 -10.74 12.51
CA TRP A 174 -7.28 -11.50 12.91
C TRP A 174 -7.08 -11.46 14.42
N THR A 175 -6.89 -12.64 14.99
CA THR A 175 -6.65 -12.82 16.42
C THR A 175 -5.53 -13.84 16.61
N TRP A 176 -4.66 -13.55 17.59
CA TRP A 176 -3.60 -14.45 18.03
C TRP A 176 -4.10 -15.27 19.21
N TYR A 177 -4.14 -16.59 19.06
CA TYR A 177 -4.60 -17.53 20.10
C TYR A 177 -3.46 -18.24 20.82
N ASN A 178 -2.25 -18.27 20.24
CA ASN A 178 -1.10 -18.90 20.88
C ASN A 178 -0.62 -18.04 22.06
N ASN A 179 -0.06 -18.68 23.09
CA ASN A 179 0.37 -17.96 24.30
C ASN A 179 1.58 -17.03 24.07
N THR A 180 2.37 -17.29 23.03
CA THR A 180 3.56 -16.52 22.69
C THR A 180 3.65 -16.31 21.18
N TYR A 181 4.33 -15.24 20.77
CA TYR A 181 4.77 -15.06 19.40
C TYR A 181 6.01 -15.91 19.11
N PRO A 182 6.32 -16.19 17.82
CA PRO A 182 7.59 -16.81 17.43
C PRO A 182 8.78 -15.99 17.95
N ALA A 183 9.83 -16.69 18.40
CA ALA A 183 11.01 -16.06 18.99
C ALA A 183 11.84 -15.25 17.96
N ASP A 184 11.71 -15.60 16.69
CA ASP A 184 12.36 -14.97 15.54
C ASP A 184 11.42 -14.00 14.78
N MET A 185 10.30 -13.59 15.40
CA MET A 185 9.46 -12.51 14.88
C MET A 185 10.29 -11.22 14.83
N THR A 186 10.29 -10.56 13.67
CA THR A 186 11.12 -9.37 13.44
C THR A 186 10.30 -8.22 12.88
N PHE A 187 10.69 -7.02 13.28
CA PHE A 187 10.14 -5.75 12.81
C PHE A 187 11.31 -4.86 12.42
N GLY A 188 11.09 -3.92 11.51
CA GLY A 188 12.15 -2.97 11.21
C GLY A 188 11.70 -1.78 10.40
N ALA A 189 12.60 -0.81 10.32
CA ALA A 189 12.47 0.38 9.52
C ALA A 189 13.74 0.54 8.68
N LEU A 190 13.58 0.59 7.36
CA LEU A 190 14.66 0.64 6.39
C LEU A 190 14.71 2.02 5.76
N VAL A 191 15.87 2.65 5.89
CA VAL A 191 16.19 3.97 5.33
C VAL A 191 17.32 3.92 4.34
N GLN A 192 17.77 2.71 4.00
CA GLN A 192 18.73 2.44 2.95
C GLN A 192 18.33 1.12 2.32
N ASP A 193 18.78 0.92 1.08
CA ASP A 193 18.48 -0.30 0.36
C ASP A 193 19.20 -1.51 1.01
N PRO A 194 18.45 -2.46 1.60
CA PRO A 194 19.05 -3.64 2.24
C PRO A 194 19.79 -4.54 1.24
N ARG A 195 19.50 -4.43 -0.07
CA ARG A 195 20.14 -5.21 -1.13
C ARG A 195 21.62 -4.84 -1.32
N LEU A 196 22.05 -3.68 -0.82
CA LEU A 196 23.41 -3.16 -1.00
C LEU A 196 24.37 -3.50 0.15
N ARG A 197 23.85 -3.86 1.34
CA ARG A 197 24.66 -4.03 2.57
C ARG A 197 24.71 -5.47 3.10
N GLY A 198 24.26 -6.43 2.32
CA GLY A 198 24.13 -7.83 2.73
C GLY A 198 22.80 -8.09 3.44
N THR A 199 22.20 -9.24 3.17
CA THR A 199 20.80 -9.56 3.52
C THR A 199 20.61 -10.04 4.96
N ASN A 200 21.67 -10.15 5.76
CA ASN A 200 21.64 -10.84 7.06
C ASN A 200 20.77 -10.18 8.13
N LEU A 201 20.32 -8.93 7.93
CA LEU A 201 19.52 -8.19 8.92
C LEU A 201 18.02 -8.11 8.56
N VAL A 202 17.65 -8.43 7.32
CA VAL A 202 16.26 -8.33 6.82
C VAL A 202 15.87 -9.68 6.23
N PRO A 203 14.73 -10.28 6.66
CA PRO A 203 14.28 -11.55 6.11
C PRO A 203 14.21 -11.53 4.57
N GLU A 204 14.64 -12.61 3.93
CA GLU A 204 14.74 -12.69 2.47
C GLU A 204 13.38 -12.45 1.78
N ASP A 205 12.31 -12.95 2.38
CA ASP A 205 10.93 -12.75 1.92
C ASP A 205 10.56 -11.26 1.82
N ILE A 206 11.04 -10.44 2.77
CA ILE A 206 10.83 -8.99 2.75
C ILE A 206 11.63 -8.35 1.62
N ILE A 207 12.92 -8.72 1.48
CA ILE A 207 13.81 -8.16 0.45
C ILE A 207 13.26 -8.43 -0.95
N ASN A 208 12.75 -9.64 -1.18
CA ASN A 208 12.21 -10.05 -2.48
C ASN A 208 11.01 -9.22 -2.92
N GLN A 209 10.23 -8.67 -1.98
CA GLN A 209 9.06 -7.85 -2.28
C GLN A 209 9.43 -6.39 -2.54
N MET A 210 10.53 -5.90 -1.96
CA MET A 210 10.97 -4.50 -2.07
C MET A 210 11.63 -4.14 -3.41
N LYS A 211 11.46 -4.95 -4.46
CA LYS A 211 12.13 -4.70 -5.77
C LYS A 211 11.85 -3.31 -6.34
N ASN A 212 10.61 -2.84 -6.19
CA ASN A 212 10.14 -1.57 -6.74
C ASN A 212 10.23 -0.40 -5.75
N VAL A 213 10.78 -0.62 -4.55
CA VAL A 213 10.98 0.47 -3.58
C VAL A 213 12.18 1.29 -4.02
N ASP A 214 11.95 2.60 -4.14
CA ASP A 214 13.01 3.57 -4.41
C ASP A 214 13.51 4.15 -3.09
N PHE A 215 14.54 3.52 -2.52
CA PHE A 215 15.13 3.97 -1.25
C PHE A 215 15.78 5.36 -1.32
N SER A 216 15.92 5.99 -2.49
CA SER A 216 16.37 7.39 -2.56
C SER A 216 15.27 8.38 -2.16
N HIS A 217 14.00 8.02 -2.39
CA HIS A 217 12.84 8.84 -2.04
C HIS A 217 12.00 8.24 -0.92
N GLN A 218 12.18 6.95 -0.61
CA GLN A 218 11.30 6.21 0.27
C GLN A 218 12.03 5.63 1.49
N ILE A 219 11.28 5.48 2.56
CA ILE A 219 11.60 4.63 3.70
C ILE A 219 10.59 3.48 3.75
N VAL A 220 10.96 2.38 4.37
CA VAL A 220 10.05 1.24 4.54
C VAL A 220 9.93 0.87 6.00
N VAL A 221 8.73 0.59 6.47
CA VAL A 221 8.51 -0.20 7.69
C VAL A 221 8.08 -1.60 7.30
N TYR A 222 8.59 -2.63 7.97
CA TYR A 222 8.25 -4.01 7.69
C TYR A 222 8.00 -4.82 8.96
N THR A 223 7.29 -5.92 8.78
CA THR A 223 6.97 -6.92 9.80
C THR A 223 7.17 -8.30 9.21
N HIS A 224 7.74 -9.22 9.98
CA HIS A 224 7.93 -10.61 9.61
C HIS A 224 7.60 -11.49 10.82
N LEU A 225 6.70 -12.44 10.63
CA LEU A 225 6.12 -13.22 11.72
C LEU A 225 7.13 -14.17 12.37
N GLY A 226 8.19 -14.53 11.64
CA GLY A 226 9.15 -15.55 12.06
C GLY A 226 8.73 -16.93 11.56
N THR A 227 9.32 -17.96 12.17
CA THR A 227 9.13 -19.36 11.79
C THR A 227 7.80 -19.87 12.33
N VAL A 228 6.87 -20.15 11.43
CA VAL A 228 5.54 -20.72 11.71
C VAL A 228 5.15 -21.71 10.62
N ASP A 229 4.07 -22.47 10.83
CA ASP A 229 3.55 -23.34 9.79
C ASP A 229 3.13 -22.54 8.55
N SER A 230 3.19 -23.20 7.39
CA SER A 230 2.84 -22.59 6.10
C SER A 230 1.35 -22.25 5.95
N THR A 231 0.52 -22.62 6.93
CA THR A 231 -0.91 -22.35 6.97
C THR A 231 -1.39 -21.84 8.32
N GLY A 232 -2.43 -21.01 8.30
CA GLY A 232 -3.20 -20.59 9.47
C GLY A 232 -2.67 -19.34 10.16
N TYR A 233 -1.43 -18.93 9.88
CA TYR A 233 -0.78 -17.81 10.55
C TYR A 233 -0.85 -16.52 9.72
N GLY A 234 -0.64 -15.38 10.36
CA GLY A 234 -0.64 -14.09 9.67
C GLY A 234 0.01 -12.97 10.47
N ILE A 235 0.74 -12.10 9.78
CA ILE A 235 1.14 -10.77 10.27
C ILE A 235 0.85 -9.71 9.21
N GLY A 236 0.36 -8.56 9.64
CA GLY A 236 -0.03 -7.46 8.76
C GLY A 236 0.05 -6.11 9.46
N ILE A 237 0.47 -5.08 8.73
CA ILE A 237 0.46 -3.70 9.21
C ILE A 237 -0.98 -3.19 9.05
N GLU A 238 -1.69 -2.96 10.16
CA GLU A 238 -3.07 -2.48 10.13
C GLU A 238 -3.12 -0.97 9.95
N LYS A 239 -2.26 -0.25 10.66
CA LYS A 239 -2.33 1.21 10.76
C LYS A 239 -0.94 1.79 10.99
N ILE A 240 -0.66 2.91 10.35
CA ILE A 240 0.50 3.76 10.64
C ILE A 240 -0.01 5.14 10.99
N THR A 241 0.31 5.61 12.19
CA THR A 241 0.06 6.99 12.61
C THR A 241 1.37 7.71 12.85
N GLN A 242 1.41 8.99 12.51
CA GLN A 242 2.56 9.86 12.72
C GLN A 242 2.20 11.00 13.66
N SER A 243 3.08 11.30 14.62
CA SER A 243 3.00 12.50 15.46
C SER A 243 4.36 13.20 15.43
N GLY A 244 4.44 14.39 14.82
CA GLY A 244 5.72 15.01 14.50
C GLY A 244 6.58 14.09 13.61
N ASN A 245 7.77 13.71 14.09
CA ASN A 245 8.69 12.82 13.36
C ASN A 245 8.54 11.34 13.73
N ASP A 246 7.67 11.02 14.68
CA ASP A 246 7.56 9.67 15.24
C ASP A 246 6.43 8.89 14.61
N LEU A 247 6.65 7.60 14.40
CA LEU A 247 5.70 6.64 13.87
C LEU A 247 5.23 5.68 14.95
N THR A 248 3.93 5.41 14.94
CA THR A 248 3.35 4.24 15.60
C THR A 248 2.76 3.34 14.54
N VAL A 249 3.26 2.09 14.49
CA VAL A 249 2.85 1.05 13.57
C VAL A 249 2.04 0.02 14.35
N THR A 250 0.74 -0.04 14.08
CA THR A 250 -0.14 -1.07 14.63
C THR A 250 -0.09 -2.31 13.75
N VAL A 251 0.27 -3.44 14.36
CA VAL A 251 0.40 -4.74 13.71
C VAL A 251 -0.73 -5.65 14.17
N ARG A 252 -1.37 -6.33 13.23
CA ARG A 252 -2.35 -7.39 13.47
C ARG A 252 -1.71 -8.75 13.22
N THR A 253 -2.02 -9.69 14.08
CA THR A 253 -1.49 -11.06 14.04
C THR A 253 -2.61 -12.08 14.09
N LYS A 254 -2.47 -13.18 13.35
CA LYS A 254 -3.36 -14.34 13.34
C LYS A 254 -2.57 -15.60 13.69
N SER A 255 -3.11 -16.43 14.57
CA SER A 255 -2.72 -17.83 14.69
C SER A 255 -3.95 -18.73 14.47
N PRO A 256 -3.78 -20.00 14.06
CA PRO A 256 -4.91 -20.90 13.86
C PRO A 256 -5.54 -21.32 15.20
N ARG A 257 -6.85 -21.52 15.23
CA ARG A 257 -7.50 -22.30 16.30
C ARG A 257 -7.35 -23.79 16.03
N LEU A 258 -7.44 -24.60 17.09
CA LEU A 258 -7.57 -26.05 16.96
C LEU A 258 -8.79 -26.36 16.08
N SER A 259 -8.58 -27.12 14.99
CA SER A 259 -9.63 -27.54 14.03
C SER A 259 -10.22 -26.45 13.12
N GLU A 260 -9.55 -25.31 12.93
CA GLU A 260 -9.96 -24.31 11.93
C GLU A 260 -9.54 -24.73 10.51
N SER A 261 -10.39 -24.45 9.52
CA SER A 261 -9.97 -24.46 8.12
C SER A 261 -8.95 -23.35 7.89
N VAL A 262 -7.69 -23.73 7.70
CA VAL A 262 -6.57 -22.79 7.60
C VAL A 262 -6.34 -22.31 6.16
N THR A 263 -6.07 -21.01 6.01
CA THR A 263 -5.58 -20.40 4.77
C THR A 263 -4.06 -20.44 4.73
N THR A 264 -3.42 -20.09 3.61
CA THR A 264 -1.96 -19.87 3.58
C THR A 264 -1.56 -18.80 4.57
N THR A 265 -0.40 -19.02 5.18
CA THR A 265 0.20 -18.05 6.09
C THR A 265 0.62 -16.78 5.34
N LYS A 266 0.18 -15.62 5.83
CA LYS A 266 0.80 -14.32 5.44
C LYS A 266 1.94 -14.04 6.41
N GLY A 267 3.15 -14.48 6.06
CA GLY A 267 4.31 -14.44 6.96
C GLY A 267 4.94 -13.07 7.14
N TYR A 268 4.55 -12.07 6.34
CA TYR A 268 5.17 -10.75 6.38
C TYR A 268 4.27 -9.65 5.79
N ASP A 269 4.67 -8.41 6.06
CA ASP A 269 4.08 -7.22 5.46
C ASP A 269 5.06 -6.05 5.46
N TYR A 270 4.92 -5.12 4.51
CA TYR A 270 5.69 -3.88 4.52
C TYR A 270 4.92 -2.72 3.91
N ILE A 271 5.28 -1.50 4.32
CA ILE A 271 4.72 -0.26 3.80
C ILE A 271 5.86 0.71 3.48
N ALA A 272 5.89 1.17 2.23
CA ALA A 272 6.80 2.22 1.78
C ALA A 272 6.16 3.61 1.97
N MET A 273 6.95 4.57 2.40
CA MET A 273 6.54 5.95 2.71
C MET A 273 7.54 6.93 2.12
N GLU A 274 7.06 8.04 1.58
CA GLU A 274 7.93 9.09 1.08
C GLU A 274 8.76 9.72 2.22
N ARG A 275 10.07 9.89 2.00
CA ARG A 275 11.00 10.54 2.92
C ARG A 275 10.59 11.97 3.25
N SER A 276 9.90 12.63 2.32
CA SER A 276 9.39 14.00 2.50
C SER A 276 8.39 14.11 3.64
N LEU A 277 7.81 13.02 4.13
CA LEU A 277 6.95 13.00 5.32
C LEU A 277 7.71 13.27 6.63
N PHE A 278 9.04 13.21 6.62
CA PHE A 278 9.89 13.25 7.83
C PHE A 278 10.86 14.43 7.82
N ASP A 279 11.20 14.94 9.00
CA ASP A 279 12.34 15.85 9.18
C ASP A 279 13.63 15.02 9.23
N THR A 280 14.36 15.00 8.12
CA THR A 280 15.59 14.20 7.94
C THR A 280 16.72 14.60 8.89
N ARG A 281 16.63 15.78 9.53
CA ARG A 281 17.64 16.27 10.49
C ARG A 281 17.46 15.68 11.88
N ARG A 282 16.35 14.99 12.13
CA ARG A 282 16.00 14.45 13.45
C ARG A 282 15.83 12.93 13.35
N PRO A 283 16.19 12.18 14.41
CA PRO A 283 15.83 10.77 14.48
C PRO A 283 14.31 10.58 14.38
N ILE A 284 13.91 9.51 13.70
CA ILE A 284 12.54 9.02 13.61
C ILE A 284 12.43 7.89 14.62
N ARG A 285 11.55 8.02 15.62
CA ARG A 285 11.21 6.89 16.48
C ARG A 285 10.08 6.10 15.83
N VAL A 286 10.30 4.82 15.59
CA VAL A 286 9.30 3.90 15.05
C VAL A 286 8.92 2.90 16.13
N THR A 287 7.68 2.97 16.61
CA THR A 287 7.14 2.07 17.63
C THR A 287 6.18 1.07 17.01
N PHE A 288 6.41 -0.21 17.20
CA PHE A 288 5.49 -1.27 16.80
C PHE A 288 4.64 -1.69 17.99
N ILE A 289 3.32 -1.74 17.80
CA ILE A 289 2.36 -2.19 18.80
C ILE A 289 1.47 -3.28 18.22
N ASN A 290 0.99 -4.21 19.05
CA ASN A 290 0.00 -5.19 18.65
C ASN A 290 -1.42 -4.60 18.67
N GLN A 291 -2.40 -5.42 18.27
CA GLN A 291 -3.82 -5.07 18.27
C GLN A 291 -4.42 -4.71 19.64
N ASN A 292 -3.73 -5.02 20.73
CA ASN A 292 -4.12 -4.69 22.11
C ASN A 292 -3.36 -3.46 22.65
N ASN A 293 -2.72 -2.69 21.77
CA ASN A 293 -1.85 -1.55 22.10
C ASN A 293 -0.64 -1.89 22.98
N THR A 294 -0.24 -3.16 23.04
CA THR A 294 0.99 -3.58 23.73
C THR A 294 2.17 -3.33 22.81
N MET A 295 3.22 -2.69 23.33
CA MET A 295 4.46 -2.48 22.59
C MET A 295 5.14 -3.81 22.28
N LEU A 296 5.45 -4.02 21.01
CA LEU A 296 6.21 -5.17 20.52
C LEU A 296 7.70 -4.84 20.47
N THR A 297 8.04 -3.69 19.88
CA THR A 297 9.42 -3.17 19.81
C THR A 297 9.42 -1.70 19.44
N ASN A 298 10.57 -1.03 19.55
CA ASN A 298 10.80 0.30 19.00
C ASN A 298 12.20 0.45 18.41
N TYR A 299 12.34 1.39 17.49
CA TYR A 299 13.60 1.71 16.83
C TYR A 299 13.78 3.22 16.75
N ASN A 300 15.03 3.67 16.84
CA ASN A 300 15.42 5.02 16.46
C ASN A 300 16.17 4.94 15.13
N VAL A 301 15.68 5.66 14.13
CA VAL A 301 16.20 5.62 12.78
C VAL A 301 16.67 7.00 12.38
N THR A 302 17.87 7.08 11.82
CA THR A 302 18.46 8.33 11.33
C THR A 302 18.54 8.29 9.82
N LEU A 303 17.97 9.32 9.18
CA LEU A 303 18.08 9.53 7.74
C LEU A 303 19.42 10.17 7.46
N ASN A 304 20.46 9.35 7.31
CA ASN A 304 21.76 9.83 6.85
C ASN A 304 21.59 10.35 5.42
N GLN A 305 22.05 11.58 5.18
CA GLN A 305 22.09 12.22 3.86
C GLN A 305 23.13 11.54 2.98
#